data_AF-A0A7C5ZWX1-F1
#
_entry.id   AF-A0A7C5ZWX1-F1
#
_cell.length_a   1.000
_cell.length_b   1.000
_cell.length_c   1.000
_cell.angle_alpha   90.00
_cell.angle_beta   90.00
_cell.angle_gamma   90.00
#
_symmetry.space_group_name_H-M   'P 1'
#
loop_
_entity.id
_entity.type
_entity.pdbx_description
1 polymer ?
#
loop_
_entity_poly.entity_id
_entity_poly.type
_entity_poly.pdbx_seq_one_letter_code
_entity_poly.pdbx_strand_id
1 'polypeptide(L)'
;MNRFRALFLTGLMLILTGFTILFSALLLEAKVSGSSAFIVFIGPFPLAVGFGEYSPMLILLGIVIAVFTIIIMLMSLRHVYGKKES
;
A
#
# COMPACT_ATOMS: atom_id res chain seq x y z
N MET A 1 6.58 -26.45 -11.24
CA MET A 1 6.08 -25.13 -10.79
C MET A 1 7.28 -24.19 -10.72
N ASN A 2 7.31 -23.13 -11.53
CA ASN A 2 8.50 -22.28 -11.68
C ASN A 2 8.85 -21.64 -10.34
N ARG A 3 10.09 -21.78 -9.87
CA ARG A 3 10.56 -21.28 -8.55
C ARG A 3 10.19 -19.81 -8.29
N PHE A 4 10.15 -19.01 -9.36
CA PHE A 4 9.68 -17.62 -9.31
C PHE A 4 8.21 -17.47 -8.89
N ARG A 5 7.31 -18.31 -9.41
CA ARG A 5 5.89 -18.31 -9.01
C ARG A 5 5.72 -18.71 -7.55
N ALA A 6 6.55 -19.65 -7.06
CA ALA A 6 6.53 -20.05 -5.66
C ALA A 6 6.96 -18.88 -4.76
N LEU A 7 8.08 -18.20 -5.07
CA LEU A 7 8.57 -17.04 -4.32
C LEU A 7 7.56 -15.88 -4.31
N PHE A 8 6.94 -15.58 -5.46
CA PHE A 8 5.92 -14.54 -5.56
C PHE A 8 4.70 -14.89 -4.70
N LEU A 9 4.21 -16.13 -4.78
CA LEU A 9 3.05 -16.56 -4.02
C LEU A 9 3.32 -16.58 -2.51
N THR A 10 4.51 -17.03 -2.09
CA THR A 10 4.90 -16.99 -0.68
C THR A 10 5.04 -15.56 -0.16
N GLY A 11 5.63 -14.65 -0.95
CA GLY A 11 5.73 -13.24 -0.57
C GLY A 11 4.36 -12.57 -0.45
N LEU A 12 3.47 -12.83 -1.41
CA LEU A 12 2.10 -12.33 -1.40
C LEU A 12 1.32 -12.84 -0.16
N MET A 13 1.43 -14.14 0.15
CA MET A 13 0.79 -14.73 1.32
C MET A 13 1.32 -14.13 2.62
N LEU A 14 2.62 -13.86 2.70
CA LEU A 14 3.25 -13.27 3.88
C LEU A 14 2.79 -11.82 4.10
N ILE A 15 2.67 -11.03 3.02
CA ILE A 15 2.11 -9.67 3.04
C ILE A 15 0.65 -9.69 3.48
N LEU A 16 -0.17 -10.56 2.87
CA LEU A 16 -1.59 -10.68 3.23
C LEU A 16 -1.78 -11.08 4.69
N THR A 17 -0.98 -12.02 5.18
CA THR A 17 -1.03 -12.48 6.58
C THR A 17 -0.60 -11.37 7.55
N GLY A 18 0.49 -10.66 7.24
CA GLY A 18 0.92 -9.52 8.05
C GLY A 18 -0.13 -8.40 8.08
N PHE A 19 -0.74 -8.12 6.94
CA PHE A 19 -1.82 -7.15 6.83
C PHE A 19 -3.04 -7.55 7.66
N THR A 20 -3.52 -8.80 7.57
CA THR A 20 -4.71 -9.24 8.32
C THR A 20 -4.49 -9.24 9.83
N ILE A 21 -3.29 -9.56 10.31
CA ILE A 21 -2.94 -9.48 11.74
C ILE A 21 -2.96 -8.03 12.21
N LEU A 22 -2.28 -7.13 11.51
CA LEU A 22 -2.26 -5.70 11.84
C LEU A 22 -3.67 -5.09 11.79
N PHE A 23 -4.44 -5.44 10.75
CA PHE A 23 -5.81 -4.97 10.59
C PHE A 23 -6.74 -5.46 11.71
N SER A 24 -6.58 -6.72 12.13
CA SER A 24 -7.38 -7.30 13.22
C SER A 24 -7.03 -6.70 14.58
N ALA A 25 -5.75 -6.42 14.83
CA ALA A 25 -5.30 -5.73 16.05
C ALA A 25 -5.88 -4.30 16.13
N LEU A 26 -5.86 -3.57 15.01
CA LEU A 26 -6.40 -2.22 14.92
C LEU A 26 -7.93 -2.19 15.02
N LEU A 27 -8.63 -3.18 14.47
CA LEU A 27 -10.09 -3.32 14.65
C LEU A 27 -10.47 -3.53 16.12
N LEU A 28 -9.64 -4.29 16.84
CA LEU A 28 -9.82 -4.51 18.27
C LEU A 28 -9.59 -3.22 19.07
N GLU A 29 -8.59 -2.42 18.67
CA GLU A 29 -8.25 -1.12 19.27
C GLU A 29 -9.26 -0.01 18.91
N ALA A 30 -9.79 0.02 17.69
CA ALA A 30 -10.81 0.97 17.25
C ALA A 30 -12.14 0.80 18.00
N LYS A 31 -12.42 -0.42 18.48
CA LYS A 31 -13.56 -0.70 19.38
C LYS A 31 -13.42 0.02 20.75
N VAL A 32 -12.24 0.56 21.08
CA VAL A 32 -11.91 1.19 22.37
C VAL A 32 -12.03 2.73 22.36
N SER A 33 -12.51 3.34 21.26
CA SER A 33 -12.79 4.80 21.06
C SER A 33 -11.73 5.49 20.20
N GLY A 34 -11.90 5.45 18.88
CA GLY A 34 -11.13 6.32 18.01
C GLY A 34 -11.36 6.05 16.54
N SER A 35 -11.76 7.08 15.81
CA SER A 35 -11.72 7.10 14.35
C SER A 35 -10.35 6.62 13.85
N SER A 36 -10.33 5.62 12.99
CA SER A 36 -9.11 5.00 12.46
C SER A 36 -9.16 4.95 10.94
N ALA A 37 -8.03 5.13 10.27
CA ALA A 37 -7.90 4.78 8.87
C ALA A 37 -6.50 4.25 8.60
N PHE A 38 -6.40 3.41 7.59
CA PHE A 38 -5.14 2.81 7.19
C PHE A 38 -4.97 2.89 5.68
N ILE A 39 -3.72 3.00 5.27
CA ILE A 39 -3.32 3.03 3.87
C ILE A 39 -2.24 1.97 3.69
N VAL A 40 -2.50 0.98 2.85
CA VAL A 40 -1.53 -0.05 2.47
C VAL A 40 -1.03 0.27 1.07
N PHE A 41 0.28 0.35 0.90
CA PHE A 41 0.89 0.53 -0.42
C PHE A 41 1.25 -0.84 -1.01
N ILE A 42 0.60 -1.22 -2.11
CA ILE A 42 0.98 -2.39 -2.92
C ILE A 42 1.63 -1.86 -4.20
N GLY A 43 2.95 -1.71 -4.17
CA GLY A 43 3.66 -0.98 -5.21
C GLY A 43 3.23 0.49 -5.25
N PRO A 44 3.00 1.11 -6.42
CA PRO A 44 2.58 2.51 -6.52
C PRO A 44 1.08 2.72 -6.22
N PHE A 45 0.34 1.66 -5.88
CA PHE A 45 -1.10 1.71 -5.65
C PHE A 45 -1.39 1.69 -4.14
N PRO A 46 -1.84 2.81 -3.56
CA PRO A 46 -2.37 2.81 -2.21
C PRO A 46 -3.78 2.21 -2.18
N LEU A 47 -4.00 1.32 -1.23
CA LEU A 47 -5.29 0.85 -0.79
C LEU A 47 -5.61 1.52 0.54
N ALA A 48 -6.52 2.48 0.52
CA ALA A 48 -6.97 3.18 1.70
C ALA A 48 -8.31 2.61 2.16
N VAL A 49 -8.43 2.35 3.46
CA VAL A 49 -9.68 1.97 4.10
C VAL A 49 -9.74 2.71 5.43
N GLY A 50 -10.86 3.36 5.71
CA GLY A 50 -11.02 4.08 6.96
C GLY A 50 -12.41 3.93 7.56
N PHE A 51 -12.44 3.96 8.87
CA PHE A 51 -13.59 3.79 9.74
C PHE A 51 -13.66 4.94 10.75
N GLY A 52 -14.76 5.71 10.71
CA GLY A 52 -14.96 6.86 11.59
C GLY A 52 -14.79 8.21 10.88
N GLU A 53 -14.96 9.29 11.64
CA GLU A 53 -15.16 10.65 11.12
C GLU A 53 -13.94 11.23 10.39
N TYR A 54 -12.71 10.85 10.75
CA TYR A 54 -11.49 11.31 10.08
C TYR A 54 -11.10 10.46 8.87
N SER A 55 -11.86 9.40 8.57
CA SER A 55 -11.63 8.52 7.41
C SER A 55 -11.49 9.29 6.08
N PRO A 56 -12.36 10.26 5.74
CA PRO A 56 -12.24 11.01 4.49
C PRO A 56 -10.93 11.81 4.38
N MET A 57 -10.46 12.38 5.49
CA MET A 57 -9.23 13.19 5.53
C MET A 57 -7.98 12.32 5.34
N LEU A 58 -7.99 11.12 5.91
CA LEU A 58 -6.92 10.13 5.75
C LEU A 58 -6.91 9.52 4.34
N ILE A 59 -8.08 9.24 3.75
CA ILE A 59 -8.19 8.81 2.35
C ILE A 59 -7.63 9.90 1.41
N LEU A 60 -7.95 11.17 1.66
CA LEU A 60 -7.42 12.31 0.90
C LEU A 60 -5.88 12.37 0.98
N LEU A 61 -5.30 12.18 2.16
CA LEU A 61 -3.86 12.09 2.35
C LEU A 61 -3.26 10.91 1.55
N GLY A 62 -3.92 9.76 1.57
CA GLY A 62 -3.51 8.58 0.80
C GLY A 62 -3.48 8.83 -0.70
N ILE A 63 -4.46 9.56 -1.24
CA ILE A 63 -4.49 9.98 -2.65
C ILE A 63 -3.29 10.89 -2.97
N VAL A 64 -2.98 11.85 -2.11
CA VAL A 64 -1.80 12.74 -2.32
C VAL A 64 -0.52 11.91 -2.40
N ILE A 65 -0.32 10.98 -1.47
CA ILE A 65 0.86 10.10 -1.47
C ILE A 65 0.87 9.19 -2.72
N ALA A 66 -0.29 8.72 -3.18
CA ALA A 66 -0.44 7.97 -4.44
C ALA A 66 0.16 8.73 -5.61
N VAL A 67 -0.25 10.00 -5.76
CA VAL A 67 0.18 10.86 -6.86
C VAL A 67 1.70 11.05 -6.83
N PHE A 68 2.27 11.35 -5.66
CA PHE A 68 3.72 11.48 -5.51
C PHE A 68 4.45 10.19 -5.88
N THR A 69 3.95 9.05 -5.43
CA THR A 69 4.57 7.74 -5.71
C THR A 69 4.54 7.42 -7.21
N ILE A 70 3.43 7.71 -7.89
CA ILE A 70 3.28 7.56 -9.34
C ILE A 70 4.26 8.49 -10.07
N ILE A 71 4.38 9.75 -9.67
CA ILE A 71 5.33 10.70 -10.27
C ILE A 71 6.76 10.19 -10.15
N ILE A 72 7.17 9.76 -8.95
CA ILE A 72 8.52 9.23 -8.71
C ILE A 72 8.77 7.97 -9.54
N MET A 73 7.79 7.07 -9.63
CA MET A 73 7.88 5.87 -10.47
C MET A 73 8.06 6.23 -11.95
N LEU A 74 7.28 7.18 -12.48
CA LEU A 74 7.40 7.64 -13.87
C LEU A 74 8.77 8.29 -14.14
N MET A 75 9.28 9.10 -13.21
CA MET A 75 10.62 9.69 -13.32
C MET A 75 11.71 8.61 -13.30
N SER A 76 11.61 7.62 -12.42
CA SER A 76 12.56 6.52 -12.31
C SER A 76 12.57 5.66 -13.58
N LEU A 77 11.39 5.32 -14.12
CA LEU A 77 11.25 4.59 -15.38
C LEU A 77 11.86 5.35 -16.56
N ARG A 78 11.64 6.67 -16.64
CA ARG A 78 12.28 7.52 -17.66
C ARG A 78 13.79 7.50 -17.57
N HIS A 79 14.35 7.53 -16.36
CA HIS A 79 15.80 7.50 -16.18
C HIS A 79 16.42 6.14 -16.58
N VAL A 80 15.72 5.04 -16.29
CA VAL A 80 16.16 3.69 -16.65
C VAL A 80 16.08 3.45 -18.17
N TYR A 81 15.01 3.89 -18.83
CA TYR A 81 14.87 3.73 -20.28
C TYR A 81 15.78 4.68 -21.07
N GLY A 82 15.96 5.93 -20.62
CA GLY A 82 16.83 6.90 -21.29
C GLY A 82 18.32 6.54 -21.27
N LYS A 83 18.77 5.67 -20.35
CA LYS A 83 20.16 5.20 -20.26
C LYS A 83 20.46 4.01 -21.17
N LYS A 84 19.45 3.37 -21.77
CA LYS A 84 19.63 2.20 -22.66
C LYS A 84 19.85 2.58 -24.13
N GLU A 85 19.65 3.83 -24.50
CA GLU A 85 19.80 4.34 -25.87
C GLU A 85 21.06 5.20 -26.08
N SER A 86 21.94 5.30 -25.08
CA SER A 86 23.27 5.94 -25.16
C SER A 86 24.38 4.92 -24.91
#